data_AF-A0A183ES40-F1
#
_entry.id   AF-A0A183ES40-F1
#
_cell.length_a   1.000
_cell.length_b   1.000
_cell.length_c   1.000
_cell.angle_alpha   90.00
_cell.angle_beta   90.00
_cell.angle_gamma   90.00
#
_symmetry.space_group_name_H-M   'P 1'
#
loop_
_entity.id
_entity.type
_entity.pdbx_description
1 polymer ?
#
loop_
_entity_poly.entity_id
_entity_poly.type
_entity_poly.pdbx_seq_one_letter_code
_entity_poly.pdbx_strand_id
1 'polypeptide(L)'
;MLGKLLLRGFFVLAAAECFSLLDGLCTTRNVTVTGQLGCGDRAVKNVEVEMREHDILDPDDSLNKTHSDNEGRFEIYGQECEVGNIEPYLRITHNCEDGALNKVSFFKKFIHLKNEENSLRISCQLFFHPSYMKILITIYIRTYVKKYVY
;
A
#
# COMPACT_ATOMS: atom_id res chain seq x y z
N MET A 1 9.22 -3.22 -63.48
CA MET A 1 9.11 -4.03 -62.24
C MET A 1 9.78 -3.37 -61.01
N LEU A 2 10.13 -2.07 -61.05
CA LEU A 2 10.81 -1.38 -59.93
C LEU A 2 9.85 -0.65 -58.97
N GLY A 3 8.66 -0.27 -59.42
CA GLY A 3 7.71 0.55 -58.63
C GLY A 3 6.90 -0.20 -57.55
N LYS A 4 6.80 -1.53 -57.61
CA LYS A 4 6.07 -2.33 -56.58
C LYS A 4 6.94 -2.68 -55.37
N LEU A 5 8.26 -2.54 -55.48
CA LEU A 5 9.21 -2.85 -54.41
C LEU A 5 9.37 -1.66 -53.44
N LEU A 6 9.28 -0.43 -53.95
CA LEU A 6 9.37 0.79 -53.14
C LEU A 6 8.13 1.02 -52.27
N LEU A 7 6.93 0.67 -52.76
CA LEU A 7 5.68 0.83 -52.00
C LEU A 7 5.54 -0.17 -50.84
N ARG A 8 6.15 -1.36 -50.96
CA ARG A 8 6.22 -2.35 -49.89
C ARG A 8 7.22 -1.97 -48.79
N GLY A 9 8.29 -1.24 -49.12
CA GLY A 9 9.26 -0.76 -48.13
C GLY A 9 8.71 0.35 -47.23
N PHE A 10 7.86 1.23 -47.78
CA PHE A 10 7.26 2.34 -47.02
C PHE A 10 6.25 1.90 -45.96
N PHE A 11 5.48 0.83 -46.22
CA PHE A 11 4.54 0.26 -45.24
C PHE A 11 5.25 -0.48 -44.09
N VAL A 12 6.44 -1.03 -44.31
CA VAL A 12 7.22 -1.71 -43.26
C VAL A 12 7.93 -0.69 -42.35
N LEU A 13 8.32 0.47 -42.88
CA LEU A 13 8.93 1.53 -42.07
C LEU A 13 7.92 2.26 -41.16
N ALA A 14 6.65 2.38 -41.56
CA ALA A 14 5.62 3.01 -40.71
C ALA A 14 5.13 2.11 -39.56
N ALA A 15 5.24 0.79 -39.66
CA ALA A 15 4.84 -0.15 -38.61
C ALA A 15 5.92 -0.39 -37.55
N ALA A 16 7.18 -0.04 -37.84
CA ALA A 16 8.30 -0.19 -36.92
C ALA A 16 8.42 0.98 -35.91
N GLU A 17 7.67 2.07 -36.11
CA GLU A 17 7.62 3.21 -35.18
C GLU A 17 6.39 3.18 -34.26
N CYS A 18 5.77 2.00 -34.09
CA CYS A 18 4.61 1.80 -33.21
C CYS A 18 4.86 0.72 -32.15
N PHE A 19 6.08 0.65 -31.61
CA PHE A 19 6.36 -0.25 -30.48
C PHE A 19 7.15 0.39 -29.33
N SER A 20 7.46 1.69 -29.43
CA SER A 20 8.31 2.38 -28.44
C SER A 20 7.61 3.58 -27.77
N LEU A 21 6.27 3.63 -27.77
CA LEU A 21 5.50 4.73 -27.16
C LEU A 21 4.67 4.28 -25.95
N LEU A 22 4.95 3.10 -25.39
CA LEU A 22 4.40 2.64 -24.12
C LEU A 22 5.49 2.58 -23.03
N ASP A 23 6.46 3.48 -23.08
CA ASP A 23 7.27 3.76 -21.90
C ASP A 23 6.45 4.59 -20.90
N GLY A 24 6.60 4.27 -19.61
CA GLY A 24 5.52 4.25 -18.63
C GLY A 24 4.84 5.59 -18.29
N LEU A 25 3.51 5.58 -18.30
CA LEU A 25 2.64 6.68 -17.85
C LEU A 25 2.38 6.71 -16.34
N CYS A 26 3.04 5.85 -15.55
CA CYS A 26 2.80 5.73 -14.11
C CYS A 26 3.84 6.49 -13.28
N THR A 27 3.45 6.92 -12.08
CA THR A 27 4.37 7.53 -11.12
C THR A 27 4.61 6.55 -9.99
N THR A 28 5.87 6.16 -9.81
CA THR A 28 6.28 5.31 -8.69
C THR A 28 6.18 6.05 -7.38
N ARG A 29 5.43 5.46 -6.44
CA ARG A 29 5.21 5.99 -5.09
C ARG A 29 5.61 4.97 -4.06
N ASN A 30 6.32 5.46 -3.05
CA ASN A 30 6.81 4.64 -1.96
C ASN A 30 6.10 5.04 -0.67
N VAL A 31 5.70 4.06 0.12
CA VAL A 31 5.03 4.26 1.40
C VAL A 31 5.76 3.45 2.46
N THR A 32 6.24 4.10 3.50
CA THR A 32 6.69 3.42 4.72
C THR A 32 5.71 3.75 5.85
N VAL A 33 5.27 2.72 6.56
CA VAL A 33 4.51 2.83 7.80
C VAL A 33 5.24 2.10 8.91
N THR A 34 5.50 2.80 10.02
CA THR A 34 5.82 2.16 11.29
C THR A 34 4.66 2.33 12.26
N GLY A 35 4.50 1.39 13.19
CA GLY A 35 3.52 1.49 14.26
C GLY A 35 3.71 0.47 15.37
N GLN A 36 2.76 0.44 16.30
CA GLN A 36 2.70 -0.51 17.42
C GLN A 36 1.29 -1.07 17.49
N LEU A 37 1.09 -2.26 18.04
CA LEU A 37 -0.20 -2.94 18.16
C LEU A 37 -0.38 -3.44 19.60
N GLY A 38 -1.55 -3.16 20.16
CA GLY A 38 -1.93 -3.56 21.52
C GLY A 38 -3.33 -4.17 21.58
N CYS A 39 -3.59 -4.89 22.66
CA CYS A 39 -4.89 -5.49 23.00
C CYS A 39 -5.11 -5.42 24.51
N GLY A 40 -6.03 -4.58 24.98
CA GLY A 40 -6.07 -4.18 26.39
C GLY A 40 -4.77 -3.47 26.77
N ASP A 41 -4.20 -3.84 27.92
CA ASP A 41 -2.98 -3.19 28.45
C ASP A 41 -1.66 -3.82 27.96
N ARG A 42 -1.72 -4.73 26.99
CA ARG A 42 -0.54 -5.46 26.49
C ARG A 42 -0.26 -5.19 25.02
N ALA A 43 1.03 -5.13 24.70
CA ALA A 43 1.51 -5.27 23.34
C ALA A 43 1.20 -6.68 22.79
N VAL A 44 0.91 -6.78 21.49
CA VAL A 44 0.59 -8.06 20.84
C VAL A 44 1.58 -8.34 19.72
N LYS A 45 2.27 -9.46 19.86
CA LYS A 45 3.22 -9.97 18.87
C LYS A 45 2.56 -10.80 17.79
N ASN A 46 3.24 -10.94 16.66
CA ASN A 46 2.88 -11.81 15.55
C ASN A 46 1.47 -11.52 14.99
N VAL A 47 1.05 -10.26 15.01
CA VAL A 47 -0.15 -9.79 14.33
C VAL A 47 0.23 -9.47 12.89
N GLU A 48 -0.47 -10.05 11.92
CA GLU A 48 -0.22 -9.79 10.50
C GLU A 48 -0.69 -8.38 10.14
N VAL A 49 0.18 -7.63 9.48
CA VAL A 49 -0.11 -6.31 8.90
C VAL A 49 0.22 -6.38 7.42
N GLU A 50 -0.76 -6.11 6.58
CA GLU A 50 -0.61 -6.07 5.14
C GLU A 50 -0.89 -4.66 4.63
N MET A 51 0.01 -4.13 3.81
CA MET A 51 -0.21 -2.89 3.09
C MET A 51 -0.82 -3.22 1.74
N ARG A 52 -1.92 -2.56 1.42
CA ARG A 52 -2.66 -2.74 0.16
C ARG A 52 -2.90 -1.40 -0.50
N GLU A 53 -3.11 -1.45 -1.80
CA GLU A 53 -3.57 -0.36 -2.65
C GLU A 53 -5.09 -0.57 -2.88
N HIS A 54 -5.89 0.49 -2.88
CA HIS A 54 -7.27 0.41 -3.34
C HIS A 54 -7.45 0.89 -4.80
N ASP A 55 -7.74 -0.06 -5.68
CA ASP A 55 -7.96 0.19 -7.09
C ASP A 55 -9.46 0.32 -7.44
N ILE A 56 -9.77 1.18 -8.43
CA ILE A 56 -11.16 1.44 -8.85
C ILE A 56 -11.67 0.37 -9.81
N LEU A 57 -10.81 -0.15 -10.69
CA LEU A 57 -11.22 -0.97 -11.85
C LEU A 57 -10.77 -2.42 -11.78
N ASP A 58 -9.81 -2.73 -10.91
CA ASP A 58 -9.24 -4.05 -10.68
C ASP A 58 -9.13 -4.35 -9.18
N PRO A 59 -8.80 -5.60 -8.80
CA PRO A 59 -8.71 -5.97 -7.39
C PRO A 59 -7.52 -5.31 -6.71
N ASP A 60 -7.77 -4.63 -5.58
CA ASP A 60 -6.76 -4.07 -4.68
C ASP A 60 -5.43 -4.84 -4.62
N ASP A 61 -4.33 -4.15 -4.93
CA ASP A 61 -3.01 -4.74 -4.88
C ASP A 61 -2.50 -5.00 -3.45
N SER A 62 -1.68 -6.04 -3.30
CA SER A 62 -0.95 -6.32 -2.07
C SER A 62 0.48 -5.83 -2.21
N LEU A 63 0.80 -4.68 -1.61
CA LEU A 63 2.12 -4.07 -1.72
C LEU A 63 3.16 -4.78 -0.85
N ASN A 64 2.82 -5.12 0.40
CA ASN A 64 3.72 -5.88 1.29
C ASN A 64 2.99 -6.46 2.50
N LYS A 65 3.67 -7.34 3.26
CA LYS A 65 3.23 -7.91 4.54
C LYS A 65 4.34 -7.90 5.57
N THR A 66 3.97 -7.69 6.82
CA THR A 66 4.86 -7.79 7.99
C THR A 66 4.11 -8.38 9.18
N HIS A 67 4.83 -8.64 10.26
CA HIS A 67 4.26 -9.05 11.54
C HIS A 67 4.78 -8.18 12.67
N SER A 68 3.96 -7.93 13.69
CA SER A 68 4.41 -7.21 14.88
C SER A 68 5.43 -8.00 15.71
N ASP A 69 6.39 -7.30 16.31
CA ASP A 69 7.41 -7.84 17.19
C ASP A 69 6.88 -8.11 18.62
N ASN A 70 7.77 -8.51 19.54
CA ASN A 70 7.42 -8.79 20.93
C ASN A 70 6.89 -7.58 21.71
N GLU A 71 7.22 -6.37 21.27
CA GLU A 71 6.72 -5.11 21.80
C GLU A 71 5.51 -4.59 20.99
N GLY A 72 4.98 -5.41 20.07
CA GLY A 72 3.87 -5.06 19.20
C GLY A 72 4.25 -4.10 18.07
N ARG A 73 5.52 -3.74 17.91
CA ARG A 73 5.98 -2.81 16.88
C ARG A 73 6.02 -3.47 15.52
N PHE A 74 5.75 -2.72 14.47
CA PHE A 74 5.90 -3.16 13.09
C PHE A 74 6.45 -2.03 12.22
N GLU A 75 7.12 -2.42 11.14
CA GLU A 75 7.51 -1.56 10.04
C GLU A 75 7.15 -2.29 8.74
N ILE A 76 6.55 -1.54 7.81
CA ILE A 76 6.16 -2.04 6.51
C ILE A 76 6.45 -0.99 5.44
N TYR A 77 7.06 -1.43 4.35
CA TYR A 77 7.36 -0.63 3.19
C TYR A 77 6.63 -1.21 1.97
N GLY A 78 5.95 -0.37 1.22
CA GLY A 78 5.33 -0.72 -0.05
C GLY A 78 5.73 0.28 -1.14
N GLN A 79 5.63 -0.17 -2.38
CA GLN A 79 5.89 0.63 -3.56
C GLN A 79 4.92 0.22 -4.65
N GLU A 80 4.38 1.19 -5.38
CA GLU A 80 3.50 0.94 -6.53
C GLU A 80 3.78 1.95 -7.65
N CYS A 81 3.59 1.55 -8.91
CA CYS A 81 3.65 2.42 -10.08
C CYS A 81 2.24 2.69 -10.62
N GLU A 82 1.65 3.80 -10.18
CA GLU A 82 0.24 4.08 -10.46
C GLU A 82 0.01 5.28 -11.38
N VAL A 83 -0.96 5.15 -12.31
CA VAL A 83 -1.41 6.23 -13.19
C VAL A 83 -2.45 7.07 -12.47
N GLY A 84 -2.01 8.04 -11.67
CA GLY A 84 -2.90 8.78 -10.77
C GLY A 84 -2.23 8.92 -9.42
N ASN A 85 -2.99 8.92 -8.32
CA ASN A 85 -2.48 8.84 -6.95
C ASN A 85 -2.69 7.43 -6.40
N ILE A 86 -1.83 7.00 -5.49
CA ILE A 86 -2.09 5.77 -4.71
C ILE A 86 -3.04 6.06 -3.54
N GLU A 87 -3.87 5.09 -3.18
CA GLU A 87 -4.80 5.10 -2.04
C GLU A 87 -4.48 3.97 -1.04
N PRO A 88 -3.27 3.96 -0.44
CA PRO A 88 -2.81 2.82 0.34
C PRO A 88 -3.55 2.69 1.67
N TYR A 89 -3.72 1.46 2.13
CA TYR A 89 -4.32 1.15 3.42
C TYR A 89 -3.65 -0.05 4.09
N LEU A 90 -3.77 -0.14 5.42
CA LEU A 90 -3.35 -1.31 6.18
C LEU A 90 -4.55 -2.23 6.43
N ARG A 91 -4.38 -3.53 6.15
CA ARG A 91 -5.23 -4.62 6.61
C ARG A 91 -4.52 -5.35 7.75
N ILE A 92 -5.05 -5.21 8.96
CA ILE A 92 -4.49 -5.82 10.18
C ILE A 92 -5.38 -7.00 10.57
N THR A 93 -4.80 -8.20 10.57
CA THR A 93 -5.49 -9.43 10.99
C THR A 93 -5.13 -9.72 12.44
N HIS A 94 -6.07 -9.50 13.36
CA HIS A 94 -5.86 -9.64 14.80
C HIS A 94 -6.92 -10.52 15.45
N ASN A 95 -6.66 -11.01 16.64
CA ASN A 95 -7.60 -11.81 17.44
C ASN A 95 -7.95 -11.14 18.78
N CYS A 96 -7.72 -9.83 18.88
CA CYS A 96 -8.16 -9.04 20.03
C CYS A 96 -9.68 -8.83 20.03
N GLU A 97 -10.35 -9.24 21.10
CA GLU A 97 -11.79 -9.08 21.37
C GLU A 97 -11.94 -8.61 22.82
N ASP A 98 -12.55 -7.44 23.02
CA ASP A 98 -12.77 -6.82 24.33
C ASP A 98 -11.51 -6.76 25.24
N GLY A 99 -10.34 -6.52 24.64
CA GLY A 99 -9.06 -6.44 25.35
C GLY A 99 -8.40 -7.80 25.66
N ALA A 100 -9.01 -8.91 25.26
CA ALA A 100 -8.46 -10.26 25.39
C ALA A 100 -8.11 -10.88 24.03
N LEU A 101 -7.12 -11.78 23.99
CA LEU A 101 -6.79 -12.54 22.78
C LEU A 101 -7.70 -13.76 22.71
N ASN A 102 -8.49 -13.84 21.64
CA ASN A 102 -9.32 -14.99 21.30
C ASN A 102 -8.52 -15.97 20.43
N LYS A 103 -8.58 -17.28 20.67
CA LYS A 103 -7.84 -18.28 19.86
C LYS A 103 -8.61 -18.78 18.62
N VAL A 104 -9.89 -18.44 18.53
CA VAL A 104 -10.82 -18.96 17.54
C VAL A 104 -11.16 -17.87 16.52
N SER A 105 -11.47 -16.66 17.01
CA SER A 105 -11.93 -15.55 16.17
C SER A 105 -10.79 -14.63 15.76
N PHE A 106 -10.68 -14.39 14.44
CA PHE A 106 -9.79 -13.39 13.86
C PHE A 106 -10.61 -12.32 13.16
N PHE A 107 -10.24 -11.08 13.38
CA PHE A 107 -10.89 -9.87 12.88
C PHE A 107 -9.91 -9.12 11.98
N LYS A 108 -10.46 -8.45 10.96
CA LYS A 108 -9.71 -7.60 10.04
C LYS A 108 -10.03 -6.14 10.31
N LYS A 109 -9.01 -5.34 10.63
CA LYS A 109 -9.11 -3.90 10.76
C LYS A 109 -8.47 -3.24 9.55
N PHE A 110 -9.21 -2.32 8.91
CA PHE A 110 -8.76 -1.54 7.77
C PHE A 110 -8.44 -0.11 8.20
N ILE A 111 -7.29 0.42 7.75
CA ILE A 111 -6.83 1.78 8.05
C ILE A 111 -6.34 2.41 6.78
N HIS A 112 -7.15 3.32 6.22
CA HIS A 112 -6.76 4.10 5.06
C HIS A 112 -5.70 5.13 5.43
N LEU A 113 -4.60 5.14 4.70
CA LEU A 113 -3.51 6.08 4.87
C LEU A 113 -3.83 7.32 4.03
N LYS A 114 -3.97 8.48 4.66
CA LYS A 114 -4.22 9.72 3.94
C LYS A 114 -2.91 10.29 3.41
N ASN A 115 -2.89 10.57 2.11
CA ASN A 115 -1.77 11.20 1.44
C ASN A 115 -1.82 12.72 1.70
N GLU A 116 -1.23 13.18 2.81
CA GLU A 116 -0.99 14.61 3.01
C GLU A 116 0.48 14.91 2.68
N GLU A 117 0.71 15.77 1.69
CA GLU A 117 2.04 16.26 1.33
C GLU A 117 2.70 16.86 2.58
N ASN A 118 3.84 16.28 2.98
CA ASN A 118 4.60 16.56 4.21
C ASN A 118 4.10 15.84 5.47
N SER A 119 4.38 14.53 5.56
CA SER A 119 4.67 13.79 6.81
C SER A 119 3.81 14.23 8.00
N LEU A 120 2.49 14.11 7.89
CA LEU A 120 1.65 14.22 9.06
C LEU A 120 1.85 12.97 9.92
N ARG A 121 2.25 13.17 11.18
CA ARG A 121 1.97 12.21 12.24
C ARG A 121 0.46 12.02 12.26
N ILE A 122 -0.04 11.00 11.57
CA ILE A 122 -1.39 10.52 11.81
C ILE A 122 -1.30 9.74 13.11
N SER A 123 -1.30 10.48 14.23
CA SER A 123 -1.60 9.91 15.53
C SER A 123 -3.07 9.52 15.47
N CYS A 124 -3.37 8.33 14.95
CA CYS A 124 -4.67 7.70 15.12
C CYS A 124 -4.79 7.28 16.59
N GLN A 125 -4.97 8.27 17.45
CA GLN A 125 -5.40 8.07 18.82
C GLN A 125 -6.89 7.70 18.76
N LEU A 126 -7.16 6.46 18.34
CA LEU A 126 -8.50 5.91 18.32
C LEU A 126 -8.93 5.73 19.79
N PHE A 127 -9.55 6.77 20.34
CA PHE A 127 -10.43 6.85 21.51
C PHE A 127 -10.25 5.75 22.58
N PHE A 128 -9.61 6.17 23.68
CA PHE A 128 -9.72 5.60 25.01
C PHE A 128 -11.19 5.51 25.43
N HIS A 129 -11.82 4.34 25.28
CA HIS A 129 -13.10 4.06 25.92
C HIS A 129 -12.89 2.88 26.88
N PRO A 130 -13.18 3.03 28.19
CA PRO A 130 -12.81 2.07 29.23
C PRO A 130 -13.50 0.69 29.17
N SER A 131 -14.26 0.41 28.11
CA SER A 131 -15.05 -0.82 27.98
C SER A 131 -14.74 -1.62 26.70
N TYR A 132 -13.88 -1.09 25.82
CA TYR A 132 -13.48 -1.71 24.55
C TYR A 132 -12.23 -0.97 24.04
N MET A 133 -11.06 -1.27 24.60
CA MET A 133 -9.84 -0.55 24.21
C MET A 133 -9.27 -1.09 22.90
N LYS A 134 -9.10 -0.13 22.00
CA LYS A 134 -8.79 -0.22 20.58
C LYS A 134 -7.29 -0.47 20.35
N ILE A 135 -6.97 -1.07 19.21
CA ILE A 135 -5.60 -1.16 18.69
C ILE A 135 -5.01 0.26 18.68
N LEU A 136 -3.98 0.51 19.51
CA LEU A 136 -3.24 1.77 19.53
C LEU A 136 -2.25 1.75 18.38
N ILE A 137 -2.42 2.59 17.37
CA ILE A 137 -1.58 2.57 16.17
C ILE A 137 -1.00 3.97 15.96
N THR A 138 0.28 4.11 16.26
CA THR A 138 1.05 5.32 15.92
C THR A 138 1.61 5.14 14.53
N ILE A 139 1.00 5.73 13.50
CA ILE A 139 1.44 5.58 12.11
C ILE A 139 2.39 6.72 11.75
N TYR A 140 3.60 6.38 11.32
CA TYR A 140 4.51 7.32 10.66
C TYR A 140 4.52 7.06 9.17
N ILE A 141 3.97 7.97 8.38
CA ILE A 141 3.97 7.87 6.92
C ILE A 141 5.13 8.68 6.37
N ARG A 142 6.01 8.02 5.61
CA ARG A 142 6.97 8.71 4.75
C ARG A 142 6.68 8.36 3.31
N THR A 143 6.08 9.29 2.58
CA THR A 143 5.86 9.16 1.14
C THR A 143 7.06 9.75 0.40
N TYR A 144 7.65 8.98 -0.50
CA TYR A 144 8.60 9.51 -1.47
C TYR A 144 8.00 9.40 -2.87
N VAL A 145 7.89 10.54 -3.54
CA VAL A 145 7.51 10.59 -4.95
C VAL A 145 8.78 10.73 -5.77
N LYS A 146 9.14 9.68 -6.51
CA LYS A 146 10.12 9.81 -7.59
C LYS A 146 9.37 9.70 -8.91
N LYS A 147 9.29 10.83 -9.61
CA LYS A 147 8.73 10.86 -10.97
C LYS A 147 9.78 10.26 -11.91
N TYR A 148 9.60 8.99 -12.25
CA TYR A 148 10.28 8.38 -13.38
C TYR A 148 9.38 8.54 -14.59
N VAL A 149 9.82 9.36 -15.55
CA VAL A 149 9.27 9.36 -16.90
C VAL A 149 10.27 8.54 -17.68
N TYR A 150 9.89 7.33 -18.08
CA TYR A 150 10.68 6.54 -19.02
C TYR A 150 10.29 6.94 -20.43
#